data_AF-A0A7C1W0C8-F1
#
_entry.id   AF-A0A7C1W0C8-F1
#
_cell.length_a   1.000
_cell.length_b   1.000
_cell.length_c   1.000
_cell.angle_alpha   90.00
_cell.angle_beta   90.00
_cell.angle_gamma   90.00
#
_symmetry.space_group_name_H-M   'P 1'
#
loop_
_entity.id
_entity.type
_entity.pdbx_description
1 polymer ?
#
loop_
_entity_poly.entity_id
_entity_poly.type
_entity_poly.pdbx_seq_one_letter_code
_entity_poly.pdbx_strand_id
1 'polypeptide(L)'
;MRFRQIKSIYIREWKEFYRDKISRVVVFAMPTIIMLIFGYGLALDIENVPMAIVNQDKTPASRELCYKFMENRQYFDFKGFLPNA
;
A
#
# COMPACT_ATOMS: atom_id res chain seq x y z
N MET A 1 -10.66 -44.75 5.24
CA MET A 1 -11.48 -43.60 4.76
C MET A 1 -11.87 -43.84 3.30
N ARG A 2 -13.14 -43.65 2.91
CA ARG A 2 -13.66 -44.09 1.60
C ARG A 2 -13.40 -43.06 0.48
N PHE A 3 -12.28 -43.17 -0.21
CA PHE A 3 -11.89 -42.33 -1.36
C PHE A 3 -12.97 -42.19 -2.46
N ARG A 4 -13.84 -43.20 -2.62
CA ARG A 4 -14.93 -43.18 -3.61
C ARG A 4 -15.99 -42.10 -3.32
N GLN A 5 -16.23 -41.80 -2.04
CA GLN A 5 -17.18 -40.76 -1.62
C GLN A 5 -16.60 -39.36 -1.87
N ILE A 6 -15.32 -39.17 -1.53
CA ILE A 6 -14.60 -37.90 -1.74
C ILE A 6 -14.59 -37.54 -3.23
N LYS A 7 -14.29 -38.52 -4.11
CA LYS A 7 -14.30 -38.31 -5.57
C LYS A 7 -15.68 -37.89 -6.09
N SER A 8 -16.75 -38.47 -5.58
CA SER A 8 -18.11 -38.13 -6.00
C SER A 8 -18.50 -36.70 -5.61
N ILE A 9 -18.08 -36.25 -4.42
CA ILE A 9 -18.33 -34.88 -3.94
C ILE A 9 -17.52 -33.89 -4.75
N TYR A 10 -16.23 -34.16 -4.96
CA TYR A 10 -15.35 -33.31 -5.76
C TYR A 10 -15.90 -33.06 -7.17
N ILE A 11 -16.34 -34.12 -7.87
CA ILE A 11 -16.88 -33.98 -9.23
C ILE A 11 -18.16 -33.15 -9.26
N ARG A 12 -19.01 -33.29 -8.24
CA ARG A 12 -20.26 -32.53 -8.15
C ARG A 12 -19.96 -31.04 -7.97
N GLU A 13 -19.12 -30.70 -6.99
CA GLU A 13 -18.75 -29.33 -6.68
C GLU A 13 -18.00 -28.66 -7.84
N TRP A 14 -17.12 -29.38 -8.55
CA TRP A 14 -16.44 -28.85 -9.74
C TRP A 14 -17.40 -28.52 -10.87
N LYS A 15 -18.42 -29.36 -11.09
CA LYS A 15 -19.42 -29.13 -12.12
C LYS A 15 -20.31 -27.93 -11.79
N GLU A 16 -20.61 -27.75 -10.51
CA GLU A 16 -21.41 -26.63 -10.01
C GLU A 16 -20.63 -25.31 -10.10
N PHE A 17 -19.37 -25.30 -9.69
CA PHE A 17 -18.45 -24.17 -9.85
C PHE A 17 -18.30 -23.72 -11.31
N TYR A 18 -18.20 -24.67 -12.25
CA TYR A 18 -18.04 -24.33 -13.67
C TYR A 18 -19.33 -23.77 -14.31
N ARG A 19 -20.50 -24.15 -13.77
CA ARG A 19 -21.80 -23.70 -14.27
C ARG A 19 -22.21 -22.35 -13.68
N ASP A 20 -21.78 -22.06 -12.47
CA ASP A 20 -22.00 -20.76 -11.84
C ASP A 20 -21.03 -19.70 -12.38
N LYS A 21 -21.51 -18.96 -13.39
CA LYS A 21 -20.76 -17.87 -14.02
C LYS A 21 -20.39 -16.76 -13.02
N ILE A 22 -21.24 -16.49 -12.03
CA ILE A 22 -21.01 -15.42 -11.05
C ILE A 22 -19.88 -15.84 -10.11
N SER A 23 -19.98 -17.04 -9.54
CA SER A 23 -18.94 -17.58 -8.65
C SER A 23 -17.58 -17.63 -9.35
N ARG A 24 -17.54 -18.10 -10.61
CA ARG A 24 -16.30 -18.09 -11.41
C ARG A 24 -15.73 -16.69 -11.57
N VAL A 25 -16.55 -15.69 -11.88
CA VAL A 25 -16.08 -14.30 -12.02
C VAL A 25 -15.59 -13.76 -10.68
N VAL A 26 -16.32 -13.97 -9.58
CA VAL A 26 -15.94 -13.43 -8.26
C VAL A 26 -14.62 -14.00 -7.77
N VAL A 27 -14.36 -15.30 -7.96
CA VAL A 27 -13.11 -15.96 -7.54
C VAL A 27 -11.88 -15.35 -8.22
N PHE A 28 -11.99 -14.87 -9.46
CA PHE A 28 -10.89 -14.18 -10.13
C PHE A 28 -10.91 -12.67 -9.93
N ALA A 29 -12.08 -12.03 -10.05
CA ALA A 29 -12.22 -10.58 -10.01
C ALA A 29 -11.90 -10.01 -8.63
N MET A 30 -12.35 -10.65 -7.55
CA MET A 30 -12.13 -10.15 -6.18
C MET A 30 -10.63 -10.05 -5.84
N PRO A 31 -9.79 -11.09 -6.01
CA PRO A 31 -8.36 -10.97 -5.79
C PRO A 31 -7.67 -10.05 -6.80
N THR A 32 -8.10 -9.99 -8.07
CA THR A 32 -7.52 -9.03 -9.03
C THR A 32 -7.79 -7.58 -8.63
N ILE A 33 -9.00 -7.25 -8.19
CA ILE A 33 -9.36 -5.91 -7.71
C ILE A 33 -8.52 -5.57 -6.48
N ILE A 34 -8.39 -6.49 -5.53
CA ILE A 34 -7.53 -6.30 -4.36
C ILE A 34 -6.08 -6.07 -4.81
N MET A 35 -5.54 -6.88 -5.72
CA MET A 35 -4.18 -6.72 -6.22
C MET A 35 -3.98 -5.37 -6.92
N LEU A 36 -4.97 -4.88 -7.66
CA LEU A 36 -4.92 -3.55 -8.28
C LEU A 36 -4.97 -2.44 -7.24
N ILE A 37 -5.87 -2.53 -6.25
CA ILE A 37 -5.95 -1.54 -5.17
C ILE A 37 -4.65 -1.52 -4.36
N PHE A 38 -4.08 -2.68 -4.03
CA PHE A 38 -2.81 -2.75 -3.31
C PHE A 38 -1.64 -2.32 -4.20
N GLY A 39 -1.60 -2.72 -5.47
CA GLY A 39 -0.51 -2.37 -6.38
C GLY A 39 -0.48 -0.90 -6.81
N TYR A 40 -1.65 -0.26 -6.97
CA TYR A 40 -1.75 1.15 -7.34
C TYR A 40 -1.98 2.07 -6.14
N GLY A 41 -2.74 1.63 -5.14
CA GLY A 41 -3.13 2.42 -3.97
C GLY A 41 -2.11 2.37 -2.83
N LEU A 42 -1.28 1.32 -2.73
CA LEU A 42 -0.04 1.39 -1.95
C LEU A 42 1.10 1.90 -2.83
N ALA A 43 0.95 3.11 -3.35
CA ALA A 43 2.12 3.90 -3.67
C ALA A 43 2.81 4.22 -2.32
N LEU A 44 3.72 3.35 -1.91
CA LEU A 44 4.67 3.62 -0.82
C LEU A 44 5.72 4.66 -1.22
N ASP A 45 5.62 5.22 -2.43
CA ASP A 45 6.32 6.43 -2.83
C ASP A 45 5.65 7.64 -2.18
N ILE A 46 6.04 7.85 -0.93
CA ILE A 46 5.91 9.12 -0.24
C ILE A 46 6.96 10.07 -0.87
N GLU A 47 6.75 10.44 -2.12
CA GLU A 47 7.54 11.45 -2.82
C GLU A 47 6.87 12.82 -2.60
N ASN A 48 7.67 13.85 -2.30
CA ASN A 48 7.23 15.24 -2.14
C ASN A 48 6.29 15.51 -0.95
N VAL A 49 6.57 14.95 0.24
CA VAL A 49 5.83 15.34 1.44
C VAL A 49 6.13 16.80 1.76
N PRO A 50 5.12 17.69 1.80
CA PRO A 50 5.34 19.07 2.16
C PRO A 50 5.81 19.14 3.62
N MET A 51 7.04 19.62 3.82
CA MET A 51 7.68 19.74 5.13
C MET A 51 8.02 21.20 5.39
N ALA A 52 7.71 21.67 6.60
CA ALA A 52 8.18 22.95 7.12
C ALA A 52 8.91 22.72 8.44
N ILE A 53 10.00 23.44 8.67
CA ILE A 53 10.85 23.25 9.85
C ILE A 53 10.66 24.43 10.82
N VAL A 54 10.45 24.12 12.10
CA VAL A 54 10.47 25.09 13.20
C VAL A 54 11.76 24.88 13.99
N ASN A 55 12.72 25.80 13.87
CA ASN A 55 13.99 25.72 14.59
C ASN A 55 13.98 26.66 15.82
N GLN A 56 13.61 26.09 16.97
CA GLN A 56 13.54 26.83 18.24
C GLN A 56 14.92 27.02 18.88
N ASP A 57 15.75 25.97 18.86
CA ASP A 57 17.03 25.90 19.57
C ASP A 57 18.13 26.74 18.88
N LYS A 58 18.05 26.94 17.55
CA LYS A 58 18.99 27.74 16.73
C LYS A 58 20.48 27.39 16.92
N THR A 59 20.77 26.23 17.51
CA THR A 59 22.13 25.73 17.72
C THR A 59 22.75 25.22 16.41
N PRO A 60 24.10 25.13 16.33
CA PRO A 60 24.78 24.53 15.19
C PRO A 60 24.33 23.08 14.91
N ALA A 61 24.11 22.29 15.95
CA ALA A 61 23.64 20.90 15.83
C ALA A 61 22.21 20.83 15.25
N SER A 62 21.31 21.72 15.70
CA SER A 62 19.96 21.81 15.14
C SER A 62 19.97 22.22 13.67
N ARG A 63 20.85 23.15 13.27
CA ARG A 63 21.03 23.55 11.87
C ARG A 63 21.52 22.39 10.99
N GLU A 64 22.52 21.64 11.44
CA GLU A 64 23.04 20.49 10.70
C GLU A 64 21.95 19.44 10.46
N LEU A 65 21.12 19.19 11.48
CA LEU A 65 19.98 18.28 11.36
C LEU A 65 18.96 18.81 10.34
N CYS A 66 18.62 20.09 10.38
CA CYS A 66 17.74 20.72 9.38
C CYS A 66 18.29 20.54 7.95
N TYR A 67 19.59 20.77 7.74
CA TYR A 67 20.23 20.62 6.44
C TYR A 67 20.13 19.18 5.91
N LYS A 68 20.35 18.17 6.75
CA LYS A 68 20.22 16.76 6.35
C LYS A 68 18.81 16.41 5.88
N PHE A 69 17.77 16.97 6.51
CA PHE A 69 16.39 16.79 6.08
C PHE A 69 16.07 17.56 4.79
N MET A 70 16.62 18.76 4.61
CA MET A 70 16.43 19.58 3.41
C MET A 70 17.16 19.03 2.18
N GLU A 71 18.29 18.34 2.37
CA GLU A 71 19.05 17.70 1.29
C GLU A 71 18.31 16.49 0.73
N ASN A 72 17.47 15.83 1.54
CA ASN A 72 16.73 14.64 1.16
C ASN A 72 15.45 14.94 0.36
N ARG A 73 15.62 15.52 -0.84
CA ARG A 73 14.53 15.94 -1.75
C ARG A 73 13.71 14.80 -2.34
N GLN A 74 14.21 13.56 -2.25
CA GLN A 74 13.48 12.39 -2.73
C GLN A 74 12.21 12.13 -1.91
N TYR A 75 12.22 12.48 -0.62
CA TYR A 75 11.09 12.21 0.27
C TYR A 75 10.38 13.49 0.75
N PHE A 76 11.12 14.59 0.93
CA PHE A 76 10.59 15.82 1.53
C PHE A 76 10.69 17.01 0.58
N ASP A 77 9.57 17.69 0.38
CA ASP A 77 9.49 18.99 -0.29
C ASP A 77 9.53 20.11 0.76
N PHE A 78 10.72 20.66 0.97
CA PHE A 78 10.92 21.72 1.94
C PHE A 78 10.26 23.03 1.50
N LYS A 79 9.20 23.44 2.21
CA LYS A 79 8.43 24.65 1.93
C LYS A 79 8.95 25.91 2.63
N GLY A 80 9.77 25.78 3.67
CA GLY A 80 10.34 26.92 4.38
C GLY A 80 10.46 26.74 5.89
N PHE A 81 11.03 27.75 6.54
CA PHE A 81 11.04 27.85 7.99
C PHE A 81 9.79 28.58 8.48
N LEU A 82 9.14 28.05 9.50
CA LEU A 82 8.02 28.72 10.14
C LEU A 82 8.53 29.66 11.25
N PRO A 83 7.89 30.82 11.45
CA PRO A 83 8.19 31.68 12.58
C PRO A 83 7.86 30.94 13.88
N ASN A 84 8.72 31.12 14.89
CA ASN A 84 8.49 30.56 16.21
C ASN A 84 7.19 31.16 16.78
N ALA A 85 6.25 30.30 17.16
CA ALA A 85 5.09 30.69 17.95
C ALA A 85 5.51 31.01 19.39
#